data_AF-A0A6P0R3Z8-F1
#
_entry.id   AF-A0A6P0R3Z8-F1
#
_cell.length_a   1.000
_cell.length_b   1.000
_cell.length_c   1.000
_cell.angle_alpha   90.00
_cell.angle_beta   90.00
_cell.angle_gamma   90.00
#
_symmetry.space_group_name_H-M   'P 1'
#
loop_
_entity.id
_entity.type
_entity.pdbx_description
1 polymer ?
#
loop_
_entity_poly.entity_id
_entity_poly.type
_entity_poly.pdbx_seq_one_letter_code
_entity_poly.pdbx_strand_id
1 'polypeptide(L)'
;MTLDNEYWLDEASKFLPIVKSGKKEVPDTVSIGTWKRFRKNEGIKPINFQAFCQVLGLHWEEIVDNTQPVSLDLKNSPTIPYFYGRIQELDTLKQWILQDKYKLIILLGRGGIGKTSLETKLRKEIENNFDYVIWRSLEASPKIESILEDSIKFFSNQQETTLPETLEEKITRLINYFESSRCLLILDNAESILQSGNQTGKYREGYQGYGNLLKRIAESSHQSCLLITTREKPQAIDIIAKKNKTIKTL
;
A
#
# COMPACT_ATOMS: atom_id res chain seq x y z
N MET A 1 -15.03 37.52 9.27
CA MET A 1 -15.06 37.62 7.80
C MET A 1 -15.56 36.30 7.24
N THR A 2 -16.66 36.30 6.50
CA THR A 2 -17.14 35.08 5.83
C THR A 2 -16.20 34.74 4.67
N LEU A 3 -15.84 33.46 4.53
CA LEU A 3 -14.95 32.92 3.48
C LEU A 3 -15.55 32.95 2.06
N ASP A 4 -16.72 33.59 1.89
CA ASP A 4 -17.39 33.82 0.61
C ASP A 4 -17.27 35.28 0.13
N ASN A 5 -16.30 36.02 0.69
CA ASN A 5 -15.98 37.37 0.25
C ASN A 5 -15.20 37.31 -1.09
N GLU A 6 -15.64 38.10 -2.07
CA GLU A 6 -14.97 38.29 -3.38
C GLU A 6 -13.49 38.65 -3.24
N TYR A 7 -13.10 39.21 -2.09
CA TYR A 7 -11.70 39.41 -1.68
C TYR A 7 -10.79 38.21 -1.97
N TRP A 8 -11.21 36.97 -1.66
CA TRP A 8 -10.36 35.80 -1.88
C TRP A 8 -10.20 35.44 -3.37
N LEU A 9 -11.18 35.79 -4.20
CA LEU A 9 -11.11 35.61 -5.65
C LEU A 9 -10.15 36.62 -6.28
N ASP A 10 -10.21 37.87 -5.81
CA ASP A 10 -9.32 38.93 -6.27
C ASP A 10 -7.87 38.64 -5.88
N GLU A 11 -7.62 38.19 -4.64
CA GLU A 11 -6.28 37.79 -4.20
C GLU A 11 -5.75 36.59 -5.00
N ALA A 12 -6.58 35.58 -5.27
CA ALA A 12 -6.17 34.40 -6.04
C ALA A 12 -5.88 34.73 -7.52
N SER A 13 -6.64 35.65 -8.11
CA SER A 13 -6.46 36.07 -9.50
C SER A 13 -5.11 36.77 -9.74
N LYS A 14 -4.48 37.33 -8.69
CA LYS A 14 -3.13 37.92 -8.79
C LYS A 14 -2.02 36.90 -9.08
N PHE A 15 -2.26 35.62 -8.76
CA PHE A 15 -1.32 34.53 -8.98
C PHE A 15 -1.55 33.81 -10.31
N LEU A 16 -2.56 34.21 -11.09
CA LEU A 16 -2.85 33.60 -12.38
C LEU A 16 -2.14 34.33 -13.53
N PRO A 17 -1.78 33.62 -14.61
CA PRO A 17 -1.11 34.23 -15.74
C PRO A 17 -2.02 35.21 -16.50
N ILE A 18 -1.42 36.10 -17.28
CA ILE A 18 -2.14 36.98 -18.19
C ILE A 18 -2.58 36.18 -19.42
N VAL A 19 -3.86 36.30 -19.80
CA VAL A 19 -4.45 35.64 -20.97
C VAL A 19 -4.81 36.65 -22.05
N LYS A 20 -4.69 36.21 -23.30
CA LYS A 20 -5.09 37.02 -24.46
C LYS A 20 -6.59 36.89 -24.70
N SER A 21 -7.28 38.02 -24.67
CA SER A 21 -8.67 38.15 -25.10
C SER A 21 -8.74 39.07 -26.31
N GLY A 22 -8.75 38.47 -27.50
CA GLY A 22 -8.63 39.20 -28.77
C GLY A 22 -7.27 39.89 -28.92
N LYS A 23 -7.26 41.22 -29.08
CA LYS A 23 -6.03 42.05 -29.18
C LYS A 23 -5.54 42.60 -27.82
N LYS A 24 -6.21 42.26 -26.72
CA LYS A 24 -5.89 42.78 -25.38
C LYS A 24 -5.39 41.66 -24.48
N GLU A 25 -4.44 42.00 -23.63
CA GLU A 25 -3.91 41.16 -22.56
C GLU A 25 -4.63 41.51 -21.26
N VAL A 26 -5.23 40.51 -20.60
CA VAL A 26 -6.06 40.68 -19.40
C VAL A 26 -5.64 39.64 -18.36
N PRO A 27 -5.55 39.97 -17.06
CA PRO A 27 -5.29 38.98 -16.02
C PRO A 27 -6.33 37.85 -16.07
N ASP A 28 -5.90 36.60 -15.96
CA ASP A 28 -6.85 35.49 -15.77
C ASP A 28 -7.55 35.64 -14.41
N THR A 29 -8.80 35.22 -14.33
CA THR A 29 -9.64 35.44 -13.14
C THR A 29 -10.29 34.14 -12.70
N VAL A 30 -10.41 33.96 -11.39
CA VAL A 30 -11.08 32.79 -10.81
C VAL A 30 -12.53 33.11 -10.45
N SER A 31 -13.44 32.24 -10.89
CA SER A 31 -14.87 32.41 -10.60
C SER A 31 -15.22 31.91 -9.19
N ILE A 32 -16.28 32.48 -8.60
CA ILE A 32 -16.88 31.97 -7.35
C ILE A 32 -17.27 30.49 -7.47
N GLY A 33 -17.65 30.02 -8.66
CA GLY A 33 -17.96 28.62 -8.93
C GLY A 33 -16.73 27.71 -8.77
N THR A 34 -15.58 28.16 -9.25
CA THR A 34 -14.30 27.45 -9.10
C THR A 34 -13.86 27.39 -7.63
N TRP A 35 -14.04 28.47 -6.87
CA TRP A 35 -13.80 28.50 -5.41
C TRP A 35 -14.70 27.52 -4.65
N LYS A 36 -15.99 27.47 -5.01
CA LYS A 36 -16.93 26.50 -4.42
C LYS A 36 -16.52 25.05 -4.71
N ARG A 37 -16.03 24.76 -5.92
CA ARG A 37 -15.51 23.42 -6.27
C ARG A 37 -14.29 23.05 -5.45
N PHE A 38 -13.32 23.97 -5.33
CA PHE A 38 -12.13 23.79 -4.48
C PHE A 38 -12.51 23.39 -3.04
N ARG A 39 -13.44 24.14 -2.42
CA ARG A 39 -13.89 23.87 -1.04
C ARG A 39 -14.66 22.56 -0.85
N LYS A 40 -15.24 22.03 -1.93
CA LYS A 40 -15.98 20.76 -1.93
C LYS A 40 -15.11 19.57 -2.32
N ASN A 41 -13.80 19.76 -2.51
CA ASN A 41 -12.89 18.76 -3.04
C ASN A 41 -13.33 18.23 -4.42
N GLU A 42 -13.92 19.11 -5.24
CA GLU A 42 -14.30 18.82 -6.62
C GLU A 42 -13.18 19.28 -7.58
N GLY A 43 -13.06 18.59 -8.72
CA GLY A 43 -11.98 18.85 -9.68
C GLY A 43 -11.93 20.30 -10.19
N ILE A 44 -10.75 20.90 -10.09
CA ILE A 44 -10.40 22.22 -10.63
C ILE A 44 -9.08 22.13 -11.41
N LYS A 45 -8.77 23.18 -12.20
CA LYS A 45 -7.49 23.24 -12.92
C LYS A 45 -6.32 23.37 -11.93
N PRO A 46 -5.16 22.74 -12.19
CA PRO A 46 -3.99 22.82 -11.31
C PRO A 46 -3.54 24.26 -11.01
N ILE A 47 -3.56 25.14 -12.00
CA ILE A 47 -3.19 26.56 -11.84
C ILE A 47 -4.10 27.28 -10.82
N ASN A 48 -5.39 26.96 -10.81
CA ASN A 48 -6.33 27.54 -9.85
C ASN A 48 -6.13 26.96 -8.45
N PHE A 49 -5.79 25.67 -8.35
CA PHE A 49 -5.46 25.02 -7.09
C PHE A 49 -4.22 25.66 -6.45
N GLN A 50 -3.15 25.84 -7.22
CA GLN A 50 -1.92 26.51 -6.79
C GLN A 50 -2.19 27.93 -6.30
N ALA A 51 -2.93 28.72 -7.07
CA ALA A 51 -3.31 30.08 -6.70
C ALA A 51 -4.11 30.14 -5.38
N PHE A 52 -5.08 29.22 -5.19
CA PHE A 52 -5.85 29.16 -3.95
C PHE A 52 -5.00 28.74 -2.75
N CYS A 53 -4.11 27.76 -2.91
CA CYS A 53 -3.18 27.36 -1.85
C CYS A 53 -2.28 28.53 -1.44
N GLN A 54 -1.73 29.27 -2.41
CA GLN A 54 -0.84 30.40 -2.13
C GLN A 54 -1.54 31.51 -1.33
N VAL A 55 -2.80 31.82 -1.67
CA VAL A 55 -3.63 32.78 -0.92
C VAL A 55 -3.96 32.30 0.49
N LEU A 56 -4.13 30.99 0.68
CA LEU A 56 -4.40 30.38 1.97
C LEU A 56 -3.14 30.16 2.83
N GLY A 57 -1.96 30.55 2.33
CA GLY A 57 -0.68 30.31 3.01
C GLY A 57 -0.32 28.81 3.06
N LEU A 58 -0.84 28.03 2.12
CA LEU A 58 -0.64 26.60 2.00
C LEU A 58 0.45 26.31 0.96
N HIS A 59 1.40 25.45 1.32
CA HIS A 59 2.40 24.92 0.38
C HIS A 59 1.75 23.79 -0.43
N TRP A 60 1.29 24.10 -1.64
CA TRP A 60 0.55 23.15 -2.46
C TRP A 60 1.37 21.90 -2.80
N GLU A 61 2.70 21.99 -2.84
CA GLU A 61 3.61 20.87 -3.04
C GLU A 61 3.57 19.85 -1.88
N GLU A 62 3.17 20.26 -0.68
CA GLU A 62 2.95 19.39 0.48
C GLU A 62 1.54 18.80 0.52
N ILE A 63 0.63 19.32 -0.31
CA ILE A 63 -0.80 19.00 -0.33
C ILE A 63 -1.18 18.20 -1.57
N VAL A 64 -0.45 18.37 -2.67
CA VAL A 64 -0.60 17.54 -3.85
C VAL A 64 -0.08 16.16 -3.52
N ASP A 65 -0.98 15.19 -3.58
CA ASP A 65 -0.62 13.78 -3.63
C ASP A 65 0.40 13.59 -4.75
N ASN A 66 1.69 13.41 -4.40
CA ASN A 66 2.75 12.94 -5.29
C ASN A 66 2.46 11.48 -5.67
N THR A 67 1.34 11.26 -6.35
CA THR A 67 0.88 9.95 -6.78
C THR A 67 1.43 9.73 -8.17
N GLN A 68 2.66 9.22 -8.23
CA GLN A 68 2.86 8.21 -9.25
C GLN A 68 1.80 7.11 -8.99
N PRO A 69 1.04 6.69 -10.01
CA PRO A 69 0.03 5.67 -9.81
C PRO A 69 0.71 4.43 -9.23
N VAL A 70 0.21 3.95 -8.09
CA VAL A 70 0.72 2.73 -7.47
C VAL A 70 0.70 1.59 -8.49
N SER A 71 1.80 0.84 -8.56
CA SER A 71 1.86 -0.34 -9.40
C SER A 71 1.18 -1.51 -8.68
N LEU A 72 0.13 -2.07 -9.28
CA LEU A 72 -0.71 -3.10 -8.67
C LEU A 72 -0.60 -4.44 -9.42
N ASP A 73 -0.23 -5.51 -8.72
CA ASP A 73 -0.37 -6.89 -9.19
C ASP A 73 -1.34 -7.66 -8.29
N LEU A 74 -2.59 -7.72 -8.73
CA LEU A 74 -3.73 -8.23 -7.96
C LEU A 74 -4.29 -9.51 -8.56
N LYS A 75 -3.47 -10.33 -9.23
CA LYS A 75 -3.89 -11.58 -9.87
C LYS A 75 -4.79 -12.41 -8.96
N ASN A 76 -6.03 -12.63 -9.41
CA ASN A 76 -7.06 -13.41 -8.71
C ASN A 76 -7.45 -12.89 -7.32
N SER A 77 -7.11 -11.62 -6.99
CA SER A 77 -7.54 -11.00 -5.74
C SER A 77 -9.06 -10.85 -5.75
N PRO A 78 -9.75 -11.25 -4.66
CA PRO A 78 -11.20 -11.19 -4.62
C PRO A 78 -11.69 -9.73 -4.63
N THR A 79 -12.87 -9.53 -5.20
CA THR A 79 -13.58 -8.24 -5.11
C THR A 79 -14.60 -8.32 -3.99
N ILE A 80 -14.57 -7.33 -3.10
CA ILE A 80 -15.59 -7.16 -2.07
C ILE A 80 -16.52 -6.00 -2.44
N PRO A 81 -17.80 -6.26 -2.76
CA PRO A 81 -18.77 -5.20 -3.07
C PRO A 81 -19.25 -4.49 -1.81
N TYR A 82 -19.28 -5.19 -0.67
CA TYR A 82 -19.72 -4.65 0.61
C TYR A 82 -18.75 -5.07 1.72
N PHE A 83 -18.54 -4.18 2.69
CA PHE A 83 -17.74 -4.42 3.88
C PHE A 83 -18.50 -3.91 5.10
N TYR A 84 -18.73 -4.78 6.09
CA TYR A 84 -19.53 -4.48 7.26
C TYR A 84 -18.78 -4.87 8.54
N GLY A 85 -18.83 -4.00 9.55
CA GLY A 85 -18.13 -4.21 10.81
C GLY A 85 -16.61 -4.23 10.65
N ARG A 86 -15.90 -4.75 11.66
CA ARG A 86 -14.42 -4.93 11.68
C ARG A 86 -13.60 -3.63 11.49
N ILE A 87 -14.22 -2.47 11.74
CA ILE A 87 -13.57 -1.15 11.58
C ILE A 87 -12.40 -0.99 12.56
N GLN A 88 -12.54 -1.51 13.78
CA GLN A 88 -11.46 -1.46 14.79
C GLN A 88 -10.23 -2.24 14.33
N GLU A 89 -10.42 -3.44 13.77
CA GLU A 89 -9.34 -4.24 13.20
C GLU A 89 -8.72 -3.56 11.97
N LEU A 90 -9.55 -2.98 11.10
CA LEU A 90 -9.08 -2.24 9.94
C LEU A 90 -8.19 -1.05 10.34
N ASP A 91 -8.64 -0.24 11.31
CA ASP A 91 -7.89 0.91 11.80
C ASP A 91 -6.61 0.50 12.54
N THR A 92 -6.67 -0.61 13.29
CA THR A 92 -5.47 -1.20 13.91
C THR A 92 -4.44 -1.61 12.86
N LEU A 93 -4.87 -2.27 11.79
CA LEU A 93 -3.99 -2.68 10.70
C LEU A 93 -3.39 -1.47 9.98
N LYS A 94 -4.16 -0.42 9.71
CA LYS A 94 -3.65 0.83 9.13
C LYS A 94 -2.58 1.47 10.02
N GLN A 95 -2.84 1.58 11.32
CA GLN A 95 -1.89 2.12 12.27
C GLN A 95 -0.58 1.30 12.24
N TRP A 96 -0.70 -0.03 12.33
CA TRP A 96 0.46 -0.91 12.34
C TRP A 96 1.29 -0.83 11.05
N ILE A 97 0.64 -0.73 9.90
CA ILE A 97 1.34 -0.71 8.60
C ILE A 97 1.91 0.68 8.28
N LEU A 98 1.10 1.72 8.44
CA LEU A 98 1.43 3.06 7.94
C LEU A 98 2.27 3.85 8.94
N GLN A 99 1.91 3.79 10.22
CA GLN A 99 2.48 4.64 11.26
C GLN A 99 3.57 3.91 12.05
N ASP A 100 3.24 2.74 12.60
CA ASP A 100 4.18 1.96 13.43
C ASP A 100 5.21 1.21 12.56
N LYS A 101 4.94 1.10 11.24
CA LYS A 101 5.81 0.50 10.22
C LYS A 101 6.24 -0.92 10.57
N TYR A 102 5.31 -1.75 11.03
CA TYR A 102 5.52 -3.19 11.19
C TYR A 102 5.81 -3.83 9.83
N LYS A 103 6.89 -4.62 9.77
CA LYS A 103 7.39 -5.26 8.53
C LYS A 103 6.66 -6.55 8.21
N LEU A 104 6.15 -7.22 9.24
CA LEU A 104 5.43 -8.48 9.10
C LEU A 104 4.16 -8.42 9.96
N ILE A 105 3.00 -8.61 9.33
CA ILE A 105 1.72 -8.66 10.01
C ILE A 105 1.03 -9.98 9.67
N ILE A 106 0.56 -10.67 10.70
CA ILE A 106 -0.20 -11.91 10.58
C ILE A 106 -1.65 -11.63 10.97
N LEU A 107 -2.58 -11.80 10.04
CA LEU A 107 -4.00 -11.82 10.32
C LEU A 107 -4.42 -13.27 10.57
N LEU A 108 -4.59 -13.62 11.85
CA LEU A 108 -4.89 -14.97 12.29
C LEU A 108 -6.38 -15.09 12.61
N GLY A 109 -7.01 -16.18 12.19
CA GLY A 109 -8.41 -16.40 12.55
C GLY A 109 -9.03 -17.60 11.89
N ARG A 110 -10.15 -18.06 12.44
CA ARG A 110 -10.87 -19.24 11.93
C ARG A 110 -11.30 -19.06 10.46
N GLY A 111 -11.56 -20.18 9.78
CA GLY A 111 -12.13 -20.16 8.43
C GLY A 111 -13.48 -19.43 8.42
N GLY A 112 -13.76 -18.68 7.35
CA GLY A 112 -15.03 -17.95 7.18
C GLY A 112 -15.18 -16.67 8.01
N ILE A 113 -14.22 -16.30 8.87
CA ILE A 113 -14.31 -15.10 9.72
C ILE A 113 -14.13 -13.77 8.96
N GLY A 114 -13.91 -13.81 7.64
CA GLY A 114 -13.77 -12.61 6.82
C GLY A 114 -12.37 -11.98 6.80
N LYS A 115 -11.30 -12.75 7.01
CA LYS A 115 -9.90 -12.26 6.87
C LYS A 115 -9.64 -11.69 5.48
N THR A 116 -10.00 -12.46 4.44
CA THR A 116 -9.92 -12.07 3.03
C THR A 116 -10.70 -10.80 2.71
N SER A 117 -11.86 -10.58 3.35
CA SER A 117 -12.59 -9.32 3.20
C SER A 117 -11.89 -8.16 3.90
N LEU A 118 -11.33 -8.38 5.09
CA LEU A 118 -10.61 -7.37 5.86
C LEU A 118 -9.31 -6.93 5.16
N GLU A 119 -8.48 -7.87 4.72
CA GLU A 119 -7.23 -7.55 4.00
C GLU A 119 -7.50 -6.84 2.66
N THR A 120 -8.59 -7.21 1.96
CA THR A 120 -8.95 -6.61 0.67
C THR A 120 -9.44 -5.18 0.87
N LYS A 121 -10.23 -4.94 1.93
CA LYS A 121 -10.67 -3.58 2.31
C LYS A 121 -9.48 -2.73 2.72
N LEU A 122 -8.60 -3.27 3.56
CA LEU A 122 -7.37 -2.61 3.99
C LEU A 122 -6.51 -2.22 2.80
N ARG A 123 -6.20 -3.16 1.90
CA ARG A 123 -5.39 -2.90 0.70
C ARG A 123 -5.92 -1.71 -0.08
N LYS A 124 -7.21 -1.70 -0.41
CA LYS A 124 -7.83 -0.60 -1.17
C LYS A 124 -7.69 0.76 -0.50
N GLU A 125 -7.63 0.80 0.83
CA GLU A 125 -7.52 2.05 1.61
C GLU A 125 -6.09 2.52 1.81
N ILE A 126 -5.10 1.64 1.64
CA ILE A 126 -3.68 1.97 1.89
C ILE A 126 -2.78 1.81 0.68
N GLU A 127 -3.28 1.33 -0.47
CA GLU A 127 -2.45 1.03 -1.64
C GLU A 127 -1.70 2.24 -2.17
N ASN A 128 -2.29 3.43 -2.11
CA ASN A 128 -1.64 4.68 -2.51
C ASN A 128 -0.49 5.12 -1.56
N ASN A 129 -0.27 4.42 -0.45
CA ASN A 129 0.88 4.65 0.43
C ASN A 129 2.09 3.76 0.08
N PHE A 130 2.04 3.03 -1.03
CA PHE A 130 3.09 2.13 -1.50
C PHE A 130 3.40 2.42 -2.98
N ASP A 131 4.64 2.18 -3.37
CA ASP A 131 5.07 2.24 -4.77
C ASP A 131 4.56 1.01 -5.53
N TYR A 132 4.56 -0.14 -4.86
CA TYR A 132 4.16 -1.43 -5.41
C TYR A 132 3.29 -2.22 -4.43
N VAL A 133 2.21 -2.81 -4.93
CA VAL A 133 1.36 -3.73 -4.15
C VAL A 133 1.17 -5.04 -4.92
N ILE A 134 1.51 -6.15 -4.26
CA ILE A 134 1.27 -7.50 -4.77
C ILE A 134 0.30 -8.21 -3.85
N TRP A 135 -0.71 -8.85 -4.43
CA TRP A 135 -1.54 -9.84 -3.74
C TRP A 135 -1.38 -11.22 -4.40
N ARG A 136 -1.21 -12.26 -3.59
CA ARG A 136 -1.13 -13.66 -4.05
C ARG A 136 -1.90 -14.58 -3.11
N SER A 137 -2.66 -15.49 -3.71
CA SER A 137 -3.24 -16.62 -2.98
C SER A 137 -2.22 -17.75 -2.85
N LEU A 138 -2.11 -18.31 -1.64
CA LEU A 138 -1.36 -19.52 -1.36
C LEU A 138 -2.24 -20.78 -1.37
N GLU A 139 -3.52 -20.66 -1.72
CA GLU A 139 -4.48 -21.77 -1.65
C GLU A 139 -4.04 -22.99 -2.47
N ALA A 140 -3.52 -22.75 -3.68
CA ALA A 140 -2.98 -23.79 -4.56
C ALA A 140 -1.59 -24.31 -4.13
N SER A 141 -1.09 -23.89 -2.95
CA SER A 141 0.24 -24.23 -2.44
C SER A 141 1.35 -23.95 -3.46
N PRO A 142 1.49 -22.71 -3.98
CA PRO A 142 2.59 -22.39 -4.87
C PRO A 142 3.94 -22.60 -4.16
N LYS A 143 4.96 -22.96 -4.92
CA LYS A 143 6.33 -22.98 -4.40
C LYS A 143 6.80 -21.55 -4.10
N ILE A 144 7.66 -21.40 -3.09
CA ILE A 144 8.21 -20.09 -2.72
C ILE A 144 8.95 -19.42 -3.87
N GLU A 145 9.69 -20.20 -4.68
CA GLU A 145 10.43 -19.69 -5.83
C GLU A 145 9.50 -18.97 -6.81
N SER A 146 8.31 -19.53 -7.08
CA SER A 146 7.33 -18.89 -7.97
C SER A 146 6.85 -17.55 -7.42
N ILE A 147 6.59 -17.45 -6.10
CA ILE A 147 6.20 -16.19 -5.47
C ILE A 147 7.33 -15.15 -5.56
N LEU A 148 8.58 -15.56 -5.29
CA LEU A 148 9.75 -14.67 -5.35
C LEU A 148 10.02 -14.19 -6.77
N GLU A 149 10.05 -15.09 -7.75
CA GLU A 149 10.32 -14.75 -9.14
C GLU A 149 9.27 -13.80 -9.71
N ASP A 150 7.98 -14.07 -9.46
CA ASP A 150 6.90 -13.18 -9.85
C ASP A 150 7.02 -11.80 -9.21
N SER A 151 7.38 -11.76 -7.92
CA SER A 151 7.51 -10.51 -7.17
C SER A 151 8.70 -9.68 -7.65
N ILE A 152 9.86 -10.30 -7.87
CA ILE A 152 11.06 -9.63 -8.39
C ILE A 152 10.81 -9.08 -9.79
N LYS A 153 10.21 -9.88 -10.68
CA LYS A 153 9.83 -9.41 -12.03
C LYS A 153 8.86 -8.23 -11.96
N PHE A 154 7.90 -8.25 -11.04
CA PHE A 154 6.98 -7.15 -10.87
C PHE A 154 7.65 -5.87 -10.34
N PHE A 155 8.42 -5.96 -9.24
CA PHE A 155 9.10 -4.80 -8.65
C PHE A 155 10.19 -4.21 -9.55
N SER A 156 10.75 -5.02 -10.46
CA SER A 156 11.69 -4.55 -11.49
C SER A 156 11.01 -3.94 -12.71
N ASN A 157 9.68 -3.79 -12.74
CA ASN A 157 8.92 -3.42 -13.94
C ASN A 157 9.27 -4.30 -15.16
N GLN A 158 9.45 -5.61 -14.93
CA GLN A 158 9.85 -6.62 -15.91
C GLN A 158 11.24 -6.42 -16.53
N GLN A 159 12.08 -5.54 -15.96
CA GLN A 159 13.43 -5.31 -16.47
C GLN A 159 14.41 -6.41 -16.08
N GLU A 160 14.17 -7.11 -14.97
CA GLU A 160 15.03 -8.20 -14.52
C GLU A 160 14.64 -9.52 -15.19
N THR A 161 15.31 -9.84 -16.30
CA THR A 161 15.06 -11.06 -17.08
C THR A 161 15.86 -12.27 -16.59
N THR A 162 17.01 -12.02 -15.95
CA THR A 162 17.89 -13.04 -15.39
C THR A 162 17.76 -13.01 -13.87
N LEU A 163 17.06 -13.99 -13.32
CA LEU A 163 16.84 -14.09 -11.88
C LEU A 163 17.93 -14.93 -11.21
N PRO A 164 18.24 -14.69 -9.92
CA PRO A 164 19.19 -15.51 -9.20
C PRO A 164 18.79 -16.99 -9.17
N GLU A 165 19.75 -17.90 -9.14
CA GLU A 165 19.49 -19.34 -9.20
C GLU A 165 19.02 -19.88 -7.85
N THR A 166 19.66 -19.47 -6.76
CA THR A 166 19.38 -20.02 -5.43
C THR A 166 18.22 -19.30 -4.73
N LEU A 167 17.56 -20.00 -3.82
CA LEU A 167 16.49 -19.43 -3.01
C LEU A 167 16.96 -18.24 -2.16
N GLU A 168 18.14 -18.35 -1.54
CA GLU A 168 18.68 -17.30 -0.66
C GLU A 168 19.03 -16.02 -1.43
N GLU A 169 19.56 -16.15 -2.65
CA GLU A 169 19.81 -15.00 -3.52
C GLU A 169 18.51 -14.36 -4.00
N LYS A 170 17.49 -15.16 -4.35
CA LYS A 170 16.15 -14.63 -4.68
C LYS A 170 15.53 -13.87 -3.52
N ILE A 171 15.61 -14.40 -2.29
CA ILE A 171 15.13 -13.70 -1.10
C ILE A 171 15.91 -12.40 -0.89
N THR A 172 17.23 -12.44 -0.99
CA THR A 172 18.07 -11.23 -0.87
C THR A 172 17.71 -10.19 -1.92
N ARG A 173 17.47 -10.61 -3.16
CA ARG A 173 17.05 -9.72 -4.24
C ARG A 173 15.69 -9.07 -3.96
N LEU A 174 14.72 -9.83 -3.45
CA LEU A 174 13.44 -9.30 -3.01
C LEU A 174 13.61 -8.24 -1.90
N ILE A 175 14.48 -8.52 -0.92
CA ILE A 175 14.78 -7.56 0.16
C ILE A 175 15.39 -6.28 -0.39
N ASN A 176 16.30 -6.34 -1.36
CA ASN A 176 16.86 -5.15 -1.99
C ASN A 176 15.77 -4.26 -2.61
N TYR A 177 14.73 -4.85 -3.22
CA TYR A 177 13.56 -4.11 -3.70
C TYR A 177 12.73 -3.51 -2.56
N PHE A 178 12.56 -4.26 -1.45
CA PHE A 178 11.87 -3.74 -0.27
C PHE A 178 12.62 -2.56 0.37
N GLU A 179 13.94 -2.51 0.24
CA GLU A 179 14.80 -1.42 0.73
C GLU A 179 14.75 -0.19 -0.18
N SER A 180 14.78 -0.39 -1.52
CA SER A 180 14.78 0.70 -2.49
C SER A 180 13.41 1.32 -2.73
N SER A 181 12.33 0.58 -2.45
CA SER A 181 10.95 0.99 -2.71
C SER A 181 10.03 0.57 -1.57
N ARG A 182 8.94 1.30 -1.38
CA ARG A 182 7.93 0.98 -0.38
C ARG A 182 6.93 0.00 -0.97
N CYS A 183 7.07 -1.28 -0.64
CA CYS A 183 6.26 -2.36 -1.19
C CYS A 183 5.28 -2.94 -0.14
N LEU A 184 4.10 -3.35 -0.59
CA LEU A 184 3.16 -4.17 0.17
C LEU A 184 3.01 -5.53 -0.52
N LEU A 185 3.41 -6.60 0.15
CA LEU A 185 3.17 -7.97 -0.29
C LEU A 185 2.09 -8.61 0.59
N ILE A 186 1.02 -9.09 -0.01
CA ILE A 186 -0.08 -9.78 0.69
C ILE A 186 -0.11 -11.23 0.24
N LEU A 187 0.01 -12.16 1.19
CA LEU A 187 -0.12 -13.60 0.98
C LEU A 187 -1.36 -14.12 1.70
N ASP A 188 -2.39 -14.47 0.93
CA ASP A 188 -3.66 -14.99 1.46
C ASP A 188 -3.62 -16.52 1.59
N ASN A 189 -4.34 -17.07 2.55
CA ASN A 189 -4.50 -18.52 2.80
C ASN A 189 -3.19 -19.28 3.10
N ALA A 190 -2.32 -18.73 3.95
CA ALA A 190 -1.04 -19.37 4.29
C ALA A 190 -1.17 -20.70 5.04
N GLU A 191 -2.35 -21.08 5.55
CA GLU A 191 -2.56 -22.44 6.09
C GLU A 191 -2.31 -23.54 5.05
N SER A 192 -2.46 -23.26 3.75
CA SER A 192 -2.29 -24.26 2.68
C SER A 192 -0.85 -24.78 2.53
N ILE A 193 0.15 -23.98 2.97
CA ILE A 193 1.57 -24.35 2.97
C ILE A 193 2.02 -24.97 4.30
N LEU A 194 1.11 -25.13 5.27
CA LEU A 194 1.35 -25.75 6.57
C LEU A 194 0.87 -27.21 6.61
N GLN A 195 1.47 -28.01 7.48
CA GLN A 195 1.08 -29.40 7.70
C GLN A 195 -0.32 -29.44 8.33
N SER A 196 -1.23 -30.16 7.69
CA SER A 196 -2.58 -30.38 8.23
C SER A 196 -2.55 -31.30 9.46
N GLY A 197 -3.50 -31.08 10.39
CA GLY A 197 -3.86 -32.08 11.42
C GLY A 197 -3.38 -31.78 12.84
N ASN A 198 -2.27 -31.06 13.05
CA ASN A 198 -1.67 -30.94 14.40
C ASN A 198 -1.54 -29.50 14.95
N GLN A 199 -1.98 -28.46 14.22
CA GLN A 199 -1.90 -27.05 14.66
C GLN A 199 -0.51 -26.56 15.12
N THR A 200 0.55 -27.24 14.67
CA THR A 200 1.95 -26.98 15.11
C THR A 200 2.61 -25.80 14.41
N GLY A 201 1.99 -25.24 13.38
CA GLY A 201 2.56 -24.20 12.51
C GLY A 201 3.66 -24.71 11.60
N LYS A 202 3.91 -26.02 11.55
CA LYS A 202 4.98 -26.63 10.75
C LYS A 202 4.68 -26.50 9.27
N TYR A 203 5.68 -26.12 8.48
CA TYR A 203 5.57 -26.11 7.02
C TYR A 203 5.50 -27.53 6.46
N ARG A 204 4.76 -27.69 5.36
CA ARG A 204 4.82 -28.91 4.54
C ARG A 204 6.24 -29.12 4.02
N GLU A 205 6.57 -30.36 3.72
CA GLU A 205 7.86 -30.69 3.09
C GLU A 205 7.99 -29.95 1.75
N GLY A 206 9.11 -29.24 1.57
CA GLY A 206 9.37 -28.38 0.41
C GLY A 206 8.86 -26.94 0.54
N TYR A 207 8.20 -26.57 1.64
CA TYR A 207 7.65 -25.22 1.86
C TYR A 207 8.36 -24.43 2.96
N GLN A 208 9.44 -24.96 3.52
CA GLN A 208 10.23 -24.31 4.58
C GLN A 208 10.81 -22.96 4.14
N GLY A 209 11.02 -22.77 2.83
CA GLY A 209 11.52 -21.51 2.27
C GLY A 209 10.62 -20.30 2.55
N TYR A 210 9.31 -20.50 2.77
CA TYR A 210 8.44 -19.43 3.27
C TYR A 210 8.91 -18.93 4.63
N GLY A 211 9.30 -19.83 5.55
CA GLY A 211 9.86 -19.45 6.84
C GLY A 211 11.14 -18.61 6.72
N ASN A 212 12.02 -18.92 5.76
CA ASN A 212 13.22 -18.14 5.49
C ASN A 212 12.86 -16.72 5.01
N LEU A 213 11.89 -16.61 4.10
CA LEU A 213 11.38 -15.32 3.64
C LEU A 213 10.84 -14.47 4.81
N LEU A 214 9.97 -15.05 5.66
CA LEU A 214 9.39 -14.33 6.81
C LEU A 214 10.47 -13.79 7.74
N LYS A 215 11.47 -14.64 8.02
CA LYS A 215 12.59 -14.28 8.88
C LYS A 215 13.41 -13.14 8.27
N ARG A 216 13.79 -13.25 7.00
CA ARG A 216 14.60 -12.23 6.30
C ARG A 216 13.88 -10.89 6.21
N ILE A 217 12.57 -10.87 5.96
CA ILE A 217 11.76 -9.64 5.98
C ILE A 217 11.75 -9.02 7.38
N ALA A 218 11.50 -9.82 8.42
CA ALA A 218 11.43 -9.29 9.77
C ALA A 218 12.78 -8.70 10.27
N GLU A 219 13.90 -9.29 9.83
CA GLU A 219 15.27 -8.94 10.25
C GLU A 219 15.92 -7.83 9.42
N SER A 220 15.50 -7.60 8.17
CA SER A 220 16.15 -6.62 7.27
C SER A 220 15.63 -5.21 7.48
N SER A 221 16.42 -4.19 7.11
CA SER A 221 16.07 -2.78 7.35
C SER A 221 15.39 -2.15 6.14
N HIS A 222 14.06 -2.29 6.06
CA HIS A 222 13.26 -1.71 4.98
C HIS A 222 11.98 -1.03 5.49
N GLN A 223 11.31 -0.31 4.59
CA GLN A 223 10.04 0.39 4.83
C GLN A 223 8.80 -0.36 4.30
N SER A 224 9.03 -1.49 3.65
CA SER A 224 8.00 -2.37 3.09
C SER A 224 7.31 -3.24 4.14
N CYS A 225 6.15 -3.80 3.80
CA CYS A 225 5.34 -4.65 4.67
C CYS A 225 4.90 -5.94 3.98
N LEU A 226 4.98 -7.06 4.72
CA LEU A 226 4.36 -8.33 4.36
C LEU A 226 3.16 -8.58 5.27
N LEU A 227 1.97 -8.68 4.66
CA LEU A 227 0.73 -9.09 5.32
C LEU A 227 0.42 -10.55 4.95
N ILE A 228 0.15 -11.38 5.94
CA ILE A 228 -0.21 -12.78 5.74
C ILE A 228 -1.52 -13.06 6.42
N THR A 229 -2.39 -13.80 5.76
CA THR A 229 -3.61 -14.29 6.38
C THR A 229 -3.53 -15.80 6.54
N THR A 230 -4.01 -16.28 7.68
CA THR A 230 -3.90 -17.70 7.99
C THR A 230 -4.93 -18.15 9.02
N ARG A 231 -5.27 -19.43 9.00
CA ARG A 231 -6.02 -20.10 10.08
C ARG A 231 -5.14 -20.57 11.23
N GLU A 232 -3.84 -20.71 10.97
CA GLU A 232 -2.87 -21.28 11.91
C GLU A 232 -1.58 -20.49 11.86
N LYS A 233 -1.01 -20.21 13.03
CA LYS A 233 0.22 -19.41 13.14
C LYS A 233 1.41 -20.24 12.63
N PRO A 234 2.16 -19.80 11.60
CA PRO A 234 3.37 -20.50 11.17
C PRO A 234 4.42 -20.53 12.29
N GLN A 235 5.14 -21.64 12.43
CA GLN A 235 6.13 -21.84 13.50
C GLN A 235 7.24 -20.77 13.51
N ALA A 236 7.56 -20.20 12.34
CA ALA A 236 8.57 -19.17 12.20
C ALA A 236 8.21 -17.90 12.98
N ILE A 237 6.92 -17.61 13.13
CA ILE A 237 6.42 -16.38 13.77
C ILE A 237 6.85 -16.30 15.24
N ASP A 238 6.79 -17.40 15.99
CA ASP A 238 7.20 -17.40 17.40
C ASP A 238 8.70 -17.17 17.57
N ILE A 239 9.51 -17.72 16.66
CA ILE A 239 10.96 -17.53 16.67
C ILE A 239 11.30 -16.07 16.35
N ILE A 240 10.62 -15.49 15.36
CA ILE A 240 10.81 -14.10 14.94
C ILE A 240 10.37 -13.13 16.04
N ALA A 241 9.17 -13.32 16.61
CA ALA A 241 8.61 -12.43 17.62
C ALA A 241 9.44 -12.36 18.91
N LYS A 242 10.17 -13.43 19.25
CA LYS A 242 11.11 -13.43 20.39
C LYS A 242 12.33 -12.52 20.17
N LYS A 243 12.72 -12.30 18.91
CA LYS A 243 13.95 -11.57 18.55
C LYS A 243 13.67 -10.19 17.97
N ASN A 244 12.49 -9.98 17.40
CA ASN A 244 12.18 -8.81 16.60
C ASN A 244 10.84 -8.19 17.00
N LYS A 245 10.86 -6.89 17.27
CA LYS A 245 9.65 -6.08 17.52
C LYS A 245 9.00 -5.59 16.23
N THR A 246 9.41 -6.09 15.07
CA THR A 246 8.92 -5.70 13.74
C THR A 246 7.73 -6.53 13.26
N ILE A 247 7.19 -7.38 14.12
CA ILE A 247 6.08 -8.29 13.83
C ILE A 247 4.87 -8.06 14.71
N LYS A 248 3.67 -8.16 14.14
CA LYS A 248 2.39 -8.19 14.87
C LYS A 248 1.49 -9.31 14.39
N THR A 249 0.61 -9.74 15.28
CA THR A 249 -0.47 -10.68 14.97
C THR A 249 -1.77 -10.04 15.43
N LEU A 250 -2.76 -10.02 14.53
CA LEU A 250 -4.14 -9.65 14.82
C LEU A 250 -5.01 -10.91 14.82
#